data_AF-A0A7Y4RKE9-F1
#
_entry.id   AF-A0A7Y4RKE9-F1
#
_cell.length_a   1.000
_cell.length_b   1.000
_cell.length_c   1.000
_cell.angle_alpha   90.00
_cell.angle_beta   90.00
_cell.angle_gamma   90.00
#
_symmetry.space_group_name_H-M   'P 1'
#
loop_
_entity.id
_entity.type
_entity.pdbx_description
1 polymer ?
#
loop_
_entity_poly.entity_id
_entity_poly.type
_entity_poly.pdbx_seq_one_letter_code
_entity_poly.pdbx_strand_id
1 'polypeptide(L)'
;MTEPFESRLQALAKEFKYPSTPSIADAVMDRLHAPKTNPRGGRQFARAWIMLLVLLAGLMFVPPVRAAVLEFIQIGIVRIFPAPVVIETPTIETPAPTPSSLIPLLERINGETTIEDAQQEIGLPIPLPAYPSDLGQPDRVFLQDAGGWMLIMVWLDKQQPGQVQMSLHLIEEGSWTINKFQPTIIKETSVNDLRAIWTVGDYPLVMRNADIQFTRLINGNVLIWEENKITYRLETALDLTEAIRIAESLQAKPTP
;
A
#
# COMPACT_ATOMS: atom_id res chain seq x y z
N MET A 1 -52.98 -65.69 -60.35
CA MET A 1 -53.70 -66.36 -59.24
C MET A 1 -53.12 -65.86 -57.92
N THR A 2 -53.54 -64.68 -57.45
CA THR A 2 -53.04 -64.03 -56.20
C THR A 2 -54.16 -63.62 -55.23
N GLU A 3 -55.40 -63.58 -55.71
CA GLU A 3 -56.64 -63.31 -54.95
C GLU A 3 -56.78 -64.03 -53.59
N PRO A 4 -56.49 -65.34 -53.43
CA PRO A 4 -56.83 -66.04 -52.18
C PRO A 4 -55.94 -65.64 -50.99
N PHE A 5 -54.76 -65.08 -51.22
CA PHE A 5 -53.87 -64.66 -50.14
C PHE A 5 -54.27 -63.31 -49.56
N GLU A 6 -54.61 -62.36 -50.43
CA GLU A 6 -54.96 -61.00 -50.02
C GLU A 6 -56.27 -60.96 -49.23
N SER A 7 -57.29 -61.73 -49.65
CA SER A 7 -58.54 -61.86 -48.90
C SER A 7 -58.31 -62.49 -47.52
N ARG A 8 -57.37 -63.43 -47.42
CA ARG A 8 -57.03 -64.12 -46.16
C ARG A 8 -56.28 -63.20 -45.20
N LEU A 9 -55.39 -62.35 -45.73
CA LEU A 9 -54.65 -61.35 -44.96
C LEU A 9 -55.59 -60.26 -44.42
N GLN A 10 -56.54 -59.79 -45.24
CA GLN A 10 -57.55 -58.81 -44.81
C GLN A 10 -58.50 -59.35 -43.75
N ALA A 11 -58.88 -60.63 -43.83
CA ALA A 11 -59.70 -61.28 -42.80
C ALA A 11 -58.96 -61.33 -41.45
N LEU A 12 -57.68 -61.71 -41.47
CA LEU A 12 -56.81 -61.75 -40.28
C LEU A 12 -56.56 -60.36 -39.68
N ALA A 13 -56.37 -59.34 -40.52
CA ALA A 13 -56.15 -57.97 -40.06
C ALA A 13 -57.38 -57.38 -39.33
N LYS A 14 -58.59 -57.74 -39.76
CA LYS A 14 -59.85 -57.31 -39.10
C LYS A 14 -60.06 -58.00 -37.75
N GLU A 15 -59.49 -59.18 -37.54
CA GLU A 15 -59.57 -59.93 -36.29
C GLU A 15 -58.56 -59.44 -35.24
N PHE A 16 -57.50 -58.74 -35.69
CA PHE A 16 -56.48 -58.18 -34.80
C PHE A 16 -56.98 -56.91 -34.10
N LYS A 17 -57.39 -57.04 -32.84
CA LYS A 17 -57.64 -55.89 -31.96
C LYS A 17 -56.33 -55.19 -31.63
N TYR A 18 -56.05 -54.07 -32.30
CA TYR A 18 -54.90 -53.25 -31.98
C TYR A 18 -55.09 -52.64 -30.57
N PRO A 19 -54.10 -52.76 -29.66
CA PRO A 19 -54.22 -52.16 -28.34
C PRO A 19 -54.27 -50.63 -28.45
N SER A 20 -55.00 -49.97 -27.56
CA SER A 20 -55.04 -48.52 -27.49
C SER A 20 -53.62 -47.97 -27.39
N THR A 21 -53.26 -47.02 -28.26
CA THR A 21 -51.92 -46.40 -28.23
C THR A 21 -51.67 -45.86 -26.82
N PRO A 22 -50.58 -46.27 -26.15
CA PRO A 22 -50.25 -45.75 -24.82
C PRO A 22 -50.16 -44.23 -24.87
N SER A 23 -50.67 -43.53 -23.84
CA SER A 23 -50.56 -42.07 -23.76
C SER A 23 -49.11 -41.67 -23.46
N ILE A 24 -48.31 -41.52 -24.52
CA ILE A 24 -46.93 -41.03 -24.42
C ILE A 24 -46.94 -39.54 -24.03
N ALA A 25 -47.99 -38.81 -24.42
CA ALA A 25 -48.13 -37.39 -24.12
C ALA A 25 -48.17 -37.12 -22.61
N ASP A 26 -48.93 -37.91 -21.85
CA ASP A 26 -49.02 -37.76 -20.40
C ASP A 26 -47.69 -38.12 -19.72
N ALA A 27 -47.06 -39.22 -20.14
CA ALA A 27 -45.76 -39.63 -19.62
C ALA A 27 -44.63 -38.61 -19.90
N VAL A 28 -44.71 -37.89 -21.04
CA VAL A 28 -43.79 -36.81 -21.38
C VAL A 28 -44.11 -35.54 -20.58
N MET A 29 -45.39 -35.22 -20.39
CA MET A 29 -45.79 -34.04 -19.63
C MET A 29 -45.46 -34.17 -18.14
N ASP A 30 -45.65 -35.34 -17.54
CA ASP A 30 -45.21 -35.62 -16.17
C ASP A 30 -43.69 -35.44 -16.03
N ARG A 31 -42.91 -35.77 -17.07
CA ARG A 31 -41.45 -35.62 -17.06
C ARG A 31 -40.99 -34.17 -17.24
N LEU A 32 -41.78 -33.35 -17.94
CA LEU A 32 -41.52 -31.92 -18.11
C LEU A 32 -41.94 -31.10 -16.88
N HIS A 33 -43.04 -31.51 -16.22
CA HIS A 33 -43.54 -30.86 -15.01
C HIS A 33 -42.91 -31.38 -13.71
N ALA A 34 -42.20 -32.51 -13.75
CA ALA A 34 -41.42 -32.98 -12.61
C ALA A 34 -40.41 -31.88 -12.20
N PRO A 35 -40.52 -31.31 -10.98
CA PRO A 35 -39.52 -30.35 -10.52
C PRO A 35 -38.16 -31.05 -10.51
N LYS A 36 -37.14 -30.40 -11.08
CA LYS A 36 -35.74 -30.86 -11.00
C LYS A 36 -35.32 -30.90 -9.53
N THR A 37 -35.64 -31.99 -8.86
CA THR A 37 -35.18 -32.25 -7.50
C THR A 37 -33.74 -32.72 -7.58
N ASN A 38 -32.82 -31.76 -7.67
CA ASN A 38 -31.49 -32.05 -7.21
C ASN A 38 -30.86 -30.84 -6.55
N PRO A 39 -30.62 -30.94 -5.23
CA PRO A 39 -29.41 -30.35 -4.71
C PRO A 39 -28.68 -31.35 -3.79
N ARG A 40 -28.49 -32.61 -4.22
CA ARG A 40 -27.44 -33.43 -3.62
C ARG A 40 -26.04 -32.92 -4.00
N GLY A 41 -25.92 -32.19 -5.11
CA GLY A 41 -24.70 -31.45 -5.49
C GLY A 41 -24.52 -30.13 -4.73
N GLY A 42 -25.60 -29.38 -4.49
CA GLY A 42 -25.54 -28.09 -3.79
C GLY A 42 -25.03 -28.17 -2.36
N ARG A 43 -25.33 -29.27 -1.63
CA ARG A 43 -24.77 -29.50 -0.29
C ARG A 43 -23.28 -29.78 -0.30
N GLN A 44 -22.76 -30.41 -1.35
CA GLN A 44 -21.32 -30.69 -1.49
C GLN A 44 -20.57 -29.41 -1.87
N PHE A 45 -21.13 -28.60 -2.77
CA PHE A 45 -20.62 -27.25 -3.04
C PHE A 45 -20.69 -26.36 -1.80
N ALA A 46 -21.82 -26.35 -1.08
CA ALA A 46 -21.95 -25.60 0.17
C ALA A 46 -20.94 -26.07 1.22
N ARG A 47 -20.69 -27.39 1.33
CA ARG A 47 -19.63 -27.93 2.21
C ARG A 47 -18.23 -27.54 1.75
N ALA A 48 -17.96 -27.54 0.45
CA ALA A 48 -16.69 -27.07 -0.10
C ALA A 48 -16.48 -25.57 0.16
N TRP A 49 -17.53 -24.75 0.02
CA TRP A 49 -17.51 -23.33 0.36
C TRP A 49 -17.34 -23.09 1.86
N ILE A 50 -18.02 -23.86 2.71
CA ILE A 50 -17.84 -23.79 4.16
C ILE A 50 -16.41 -24.21 4.54
N MET A 51 -15.89 -25.29 3.95
CA MET A 51 -14.49 -25.70 4.17
C MET A 51 -13.50 -24.65 3.68
N LEU A 52 -13.75 -24.02 2.52
CA LEU A 52 -12.93 -22.92 2.02
C LEU A 52 -12.96 -21.71 2.95
N LEU A 53 -14.14 -21.33 3.46
CA LEU A 53 -14.29 -20.24 4.42
C LEU A 53 -13.63 -20.56 5.77
N VAL A 54 -13.76 -21.79 6.25
CA VAL A 54 -13.09 -22.26 7.48
C VAL A 54 -11.57 -22.31 7.27
N LEU A 55 -11.10 -22.71 6.09
CA LEU A 55 -9.69 -22.69 5.73
C LEU A 55 -9.16 -21.25 5.68
N LEU A 56 -9.88 -20.33 5.02
CA LEU A 56 -9.55 -18.90 4.96
C LEU A 56 -9.56 -18.26 6.35
N ALA A 57 -10.57 -18.57 7.17
CA ALA A 57 -10.65 -18.12 8.56
C ALA A 57 -9.53 -18.71 9.42
N GLY A 58 -9.18 -19.98 9.22
CA GLY A 58 -8.03 -20.62 9.87
C GLY A 58 -6.69 -20.01 9.45
N LEU A 59 -6.56 -19.63 8.17
CA LEU A 59 -5.40 -18.90 7.67
C LEU A 59 -5.25 -17.53 8.35
N MET A 60 -6.36 -16.87 8.69
CA MET A 60 -6.36 -15.66 9.52
C MET A 60 -5.90 -15.89 10.98
N PHE A 61 -5.75 -17.13 11.46
CA PHE A 61 -5.10 -17.42 12.75
C PHE A 61 -3.60 -17.67 12.64
N VAL A 62 -3.06 -17.85 11.42
CA VAL A 62 -1.63 -18.04 11.17
C VAL A 62 -0.96 -16.65 11.14
N PRO A 63 -0.09 -16.30 12.11
CA PRO A 63 0.47 -14.94 12.21
C PRO A 63 1.19 -14.45 10.94
N PRO A 64 1.98 -15.29 10.22
CA PRO A 64 2.58 -14.92 8.95
C PRO A 64 1.58 -14.54 7.85
N VAL A 65 0.40 -15.19 7.78
CA VAL A 65 -0.59 -14.96 6.73
C VAL A 65 -1.38 -13.68 6.98
N ARG A 66 -1.69 -13.38 8.26
CA ARG A 66 -2.24 -12.07 8.63
C ARG A 66 -1.27 -10.95 8.25
N ALA A 67 0.02 -11.14 8.50
CA ALA A 67 1.04 -10.15 8.16
C ALA A 67 1.12 -9.90 6.65
N ALA A 68 1.06 -10.94 5.81
CA ALA A 68 1.09 -10.82 4.35
C ALA A 68 -0.14 -10.08 3.77
N VAL A 69 -1.33 -10.21 4.39
CA VAL A 69 -2.54 -9.46 3.97
C VAL A 69 -2.49 -8.00 4.44
N LEU A 70 -1.87 -7.73 5.60
CA LEU A 70 -1.68 -6.39 6.14
C LEU A 70 -0.52 -5.63 5.48
N GLU A 71 0.34 -6.30 4.73
CA GLU A 71 1.48 -5.73 3.99
C GLU A 71 1.05 -4.77 2.85
N PHE A 72 -0.24 -4.71 2.51
CA PHE A 72 -0.70 -4.03 1.31
C PHE A 72 -0.87 -2.50 1.43
N ILE A 73 -0.68 -1.91 2.61
CA ILE A 73 -0.71 -0.45 2.74
C ILE A 73 0.73 0.08 2.62
N GLN A 74 1.18 0.24 1.38
CA GLN A 74 2.49 0.78 1.07
C GLN A 74 2.34 2.19 0.50
N ILE A 75 3.18 3.13 0.96
CA ILE A 75 3.38 4.44 0.33
C ILE A 75 4.87 4.57 0.07
N GLY A 76 5.29 4.58 -1.19
CA GLY A 76 6.71 4.58 -1.52
C GLY A 76 7.41 3.35 -0.96
N ILE A 77 8.57 3.58 -0.35
CA ILE A 77 9.33 2.54 0.34
C ILE A 77 8.87 2.29 1.78
N VAL A 78 7.83 3.00 2.26
CA VAL A 78 7.28 2.85 3.62
C VAL A 78 6.21 1.76 3.63
N ARG A 79 6.48 0.69 4.39
CA ARG A 79 5.49 -0.36 4.70
C ARG A 79 4.74 0.00 5.97
N ILE A 80 3.41 -0.03 5.90
CA ILE A 80 2.55 0.24 7.05
C ILE A 80 2.15 -1.09 7.67
N PHE A 81 2.53 -1.29 8.92
CA PHE A 81 1.99 -2.35 9.74
C PHE A 81 0.98 -1.71 10.70
N PRO A 82 -0.31 -2.07 10.67
CA PRO A 82 -1.23 -1.61 11.70
C PRO A 82 -0.78 -2.24 13.02
N ALA A 83 -0.12 -1.46 13.86
CA ALA A 83 0.07 -1.82 15.25
C ALA A 83 -1.31 -1.96 15.91
N PRO A 84 -1.53 -2.95 16.79
CA PRO A 84 -2.71 -2.93 17.64
C PRO A 84 -2.70 -1.59 18.38
N VAL A 85 -3.84 -0.88 18.38
CA VAL A 85 -4.03 0.30 19.23
C VAL A 85 -3.93 -0.18 20.67
N VAL A 86 -2.73 -0.14 21.22
CA VAL A 86 -2.53 -0.30 22.65
C VAL A 86 -2.99 1.03 23.23
N ILE A 87 -4.18 1.03 23.84
CA ILE A 87 -4.60 2.11 24.74
C ILE A 87 -3.78 1.93 26.04
N GLU A 88 -2.46 2.04 25.92
CA GLU A 88 -1.61 2.33 27.05
C GLU A 88 -1.80 3.82 27.28
N THR A 89 -2.38 4.15 28.43
CA THR A 89 -2.37 5.53 28.91
C THR A 89 -0.91 5.95 28.89
N PRO A 90 -0.49 6.92 28.07
CA PRO A 90 0.92 7.24 27.99
C PRO A 90 1.27 7.84 29.35
N THR A 91 2.05 7.10 30.15
CA THR A 91 2.87 7.73 31.15
C THR A 91 3.93 8.48 30.35
N ILE A 92 3.60 9.72 30.00
CA ILE A 92 4.51 10.67 29.38
C ILE A 92 5.54 11.01 30.46
N GLU A 93 6.55 10.17 30.64
CA GLU A 93 7.83 10.69 31.09
C GLU A 93 8.41 11.41 29.88
N THR A 94 8.10 12.70 29.77
CA THR A 94 8.82 13.63 28.90
C THR A 94 10.24 13.73 29.45
N PRO A 95 11.29 13.12 28.86
CA PRO A 95 12.62 13.67 29.09
C PRO A 95 12.55 15.11 28.58
N ALA A 96 12.79 16.07 29.48
CA ALA A 96 12.83 17.48 29.13
C ALA A 96 13.67 17.65 27.85
N PRO A 97 13.19 18.37 26.81
CA PRO A 97 13.97 18.60 25.62
C PRO A 97 15.20 19.39 26.04
N THR A 98 16.34 18.70 26.16
CA THR A 98 17.61 19.41 26.26
C THR A 98 17.86 19.92 24.85
N PRO A 99 17.95 21.24 24.61
CA PRO A 99 18.24 21.79 23.30
C PRO A 99 19.68 21.45 22.93
N SER A 100 19.92 20.20 22.55
CA SER A 100 21.19 19.76 22.01
C SER A 100 21.21 20.20 20.57
N SER A 101 22.17 21.05 20.22
CA SER A 101 22.46 21.40 18.84
C SER A 101 22.54 20.12 18.00
N LEU A 102 21.83 20.10 16.87
CA LEU A 102 21.85 18.98 15.93
C LEU A 102 22.97 19.15 14.90
N ILE A 103 23.73 20.25 14.97
CA ILE A 103 24.89 20.51 14.12
C ILE A 103 25.98 19.42 14.23
N PRO A 104 26.38 18.95 15.43
CA PRO A 104 27.35 17.85 15.54
C PRO A 104 26.85 16.54 14.93
N LEU A 105 25.53 16.39 14.80
CA LEU A 105 24.92 15.24 14.16
C LEU A 105 24.96 15.36 12.64
N LEU A 106 24.67 16.56 12.11
CA LEU A 106 24.81 16.89 10.68
C LEU A 106 26.26 16.75 10.20
N GLU A 107 27.24 17.17 11.01
CA GLU A 107 28.68 17.01 10.72
C GLU A 107 29.13 15.55 10.58
N ARG A 108 28.36 14.60 11.11
CA ARG A 108 28.65 13.17 11.00
C ARG A 108 28.02 12.54 9.75
N ILE A 109 27.13 13.25 9.06
CA ILE A 109 26.52 12.77 7.83
C ILE A 109 27.55 12.94 6.71
N ASN A 110 27.94 11.82 6.09
CA ASN A 110 28.83 11.83 4.93
C ASN A 110 28.09 12.26 3.67
N GLY A 111 28.80 12.59 2.59
CA GLY A 111 28.16 12.87 1.30
C GLY A 111 27.49 14.25 1.23
N GLU A 112 27.97 15.21 2.01
CA GLU A 112 27.59 16.62 1.85
C GLU A 112 27.95 17.10 0.43
N THR A 113 27.00 17.76 -0.23
CA THR A 113 27.07 18.16 -1.64
C THR A 113 26.26 19.45 -1.87
N THR A 114 26.18 19.92 -3.12
CA THR A 114 25.30 21.01 -3.54
C THR A 114 24.04 20.48 -4.23
N ILE A 115 23.01 21.32 -4.39
CA ILE A 115 21.83 20.93 -5.17
C ILE A 115 22.24 20.65 -6.60
N GLU A 116 23.07 21.51 -7.17
CA GLU A 116 23.51 21.43 -8.56
C GLU A 116 24.27 20.12 -8.83
N ASP A 117 25.23 19.76 -7.96
CA ASP A 117 25.98 18.51 -8.09
C ASP A 117 25.07 17.29 -7.89
N ALA A 118 24.14 17.35 -6.93
CA ALA A 118 23.16 16.28 -6.73
C ALA A 118 22.22 16.12 -7.93
N GLN A 119 21.81 17.21 -8.59
CA GLN A 119 21.01 17.14 -9.82
C GLN A 119 21.78 16.47 -10.95
N GLN A 120 23.08 16.75 -11.08
CA GLN A 120 23.93 16.12 -12.08
C GLN A 120 24.13 14.62 -11.81
N GLU A 121 24.33 14.23 -10.54
CA GLU A 121 24.51 12.83 -10.16
C GLU A 121 23.21 12.01 -10.29
N ILE A 122 22.08 12.56 -9.86
CA ILE A 122 20.76 11.90 -9.93
C ILE A 122 20.21 11.91 -11.37
N GLY A 123 20.54 12.94 -12.16
CA GLY A 123 20.05 13.10 -13.54
C GLY A 123 18.59 13.57 -13.63
N LEU A 124 18.02 14.12 -12.55
CA LEU A 124 16.64 14.62 -12.49
C LEU A 124 16.58 16.00 -11.82
N PRO A 125 15.58 16.84 -12.15
CA PRO A 125 15.32 18.08 -11.43
C PRO A 125 14.99 17.82 -9.96
N ILE A 126 15.66 18.51 -9.04
CA ILE A 126 15.38 18.44 -7.60
C ILE A 126 14.32 19.50 -7.26
N PRO A 127 13.11 19.11 -6.79
CA PRO A 127 12.10 20.05 -6.37
C PRO A 127 12.45 20.72 -5.04
N LEU A 128 12.15 22.01 -4.94
CA LEU A 128 12.33 22.82 -3.73
C LEU A 128 11.00 23.43 -3.30
N PRO A 129 10.76 23.64 -1.99
CA PRO A 129 9.56 24.32 -1.52
C PRO A 129 9.55 25.78 -1.96
N ALA A 130 8.43 26.23 -2.54
CA ALA A 130 8.18 27.64 -2.83
C ALA A 130 7.47 28.36 -1.66
N TYR A 131 7.04 27.61 -0.64
CA TYR A 131 6.42 28.10 0.58
C TYR A 131 7.16 27.62 1.84
N PRO A 132 7.32 28.47 2.86
CA PRO A 132 7.08 29.92 2.81
C PRO A 132 8.09 30.61 1.89
N SER A 133 7.72 31.78 1.33
CA SER A 133 8.54 32.43 0.30
C SER A 133 9.91 32.91 0.80
N ASP A 134 10.09 33.03 2.11
CA ASP A 134 11.33 33.38 2.78
C ASP A 134 12.15 32.16 3.24
N LEU A 135 11.69 30.93 2.99
CA LEU A 135 12.41 29.71 3.37
C LEU A 135 13.81 29.66 2.72
N GLY A 136 13.89 30.02 1.44
CA GLY A 136 15.15 30.03 0.69
C GLY A 136 15.65 28.63 0.32
N GLN A 137 16.93 28.56 -0.04
CA GLN A 137 17.60 27.29 -0.36
C GLN A 137 17.95 26.52 0.93
N PRO A 138 18.09 25.18 0.88
CA PRO A 138 18.57 24.42 2.02
C PRO A 138 19.98 24.84 2.41
N ASP A 139 20.26 24.86 3.70
CA ASP A 139 21.57 25.20 4.27
C ASP A 139 22.57 24.05 4.13
N ARG A 140 22.09 22.81 4.11
CA ARG A 140 22.90 21.60 3.96
C ARG A 140 22.20 20.61 3.03
N VAL A 141 22.96 19.98 2.15
CA VAL A 141 22.45 18.95 1.23
C VAL A 141 23.37 17.75 1.29
N PHE A 142 22.79 16.55 1.42
CA PHE A 142 23.53 15.30 1.49
C PHE A 142 22.97 14.30 0.49
N LEU A 143 23.84 13.60 -0.22
CA LEU A 143 23.49 12.51 -1.12
C LEU A 143 24.06 11.19 -0.59
N GLN A 144 23.18 10.29 -0.18
CA GLN A 144 23.53 8.95 0.27
C GLN A 144 23.32 7.92 -0.83
N ASP A 145 24.17 6.89 -0.82
CA ASP A 145 23.95 5.65 -1.55
C ASP A 145 23.50 4.57 -0.55
N ALA A 146 22.27 4.09 -0.71
CA ALA A 146 21.65 3.08 0.14
C ALA A 146 20.95 1.99 -0.70
N GLY A 147 21.65 1.50 -1.74
CA GLY A 147 21.09 0.56 -2.73
C GLY A 147 20.21 1.23 -3.79
N GLY A 148 20.08 2.54 -3.68
CA GLY A 148 19.44 3.55 -4.51
C GLY A 148 19.82 4.90 -3.89
N TRP A 149 19.59 6.01 -4.59
CA TRP A 149 19.95 7.32 -4.04
C TRP A 149 18.95 7.82 -2.99
N MET A 150 19.47 8.51 -1.98
CA MET A 150 18.69 9.26 -1.00
C MET A 150 19.27 10.66 -0.85
N LEU A 151 18.48 11.66 -1.22
CA LEU A 151 18.82 13.06 -1.07
C LEU A 151 18.20 13.60 0.22
N ILE A 152 19.00 14.27 1.04
CA ILE A 152 18.57 14.91 2.29
C ILE A 152 18.88 16.41 2.16
N MET A 153 17.85 17.24 2.24
CA MET A 153 17.98 18.69 2.27
C MET A 153 17.56 19.20 3.65
N VAL A 154 18.34 20.09 4.24
CA VAL A 154 18.15 20.57 5.61
C VAL A 154 18.10 22.09 5.62
N TRP A 155 17.08 22.65 6.27
CA TRP A 155 16.96 24.06 6.58
C TRP A 155 17.16 24.26 8.09
N LEU A 156 18.09 25.14 8.45
CA LEU A 156 18.40 25.52 9.82
C LEU A 156 17.51 26.67 10.28
N ASP A 157 17.20 26.68 11.57
CA ASP A 157 16.45 27.78 12.16
C ASP A 157 17.30 29.07 12.14
N LYS A 158 16.80 30.10 11.44
CA LYS A 158 17.51 31.39 11.32
C LYS A 158 17.68 32.13 12.66
N GLN A 159 16.78 31.92 13.61
CA GLN A 159 16.85 32.49 14.95
C GLN A 159 17.74 31.64 15.87
N GLN A 160 17.82 30.33 15.59
CA GLN A 160 18.61 29.37 16.35
C GLN A 160 19.46 28.50 15.40
N PRO A 161 20.55 29.03 14.82
CA PRO A 161 21.33 28.33 13.77
C PRO A 161 21.88 26.95 14.14
N GLY A 162 21.83 26.58 15.42
CA GLY A 162 22.17 25.24 15.91
C GLY A 162 21.05 24.20 15.80
N GLN A 163 19.85 24.60 15.36
CA GLN A 163 18.67 23.75 15.27
C GLN A 163 18.23 23.56 13.83
N VAL A 164 17.71 22.37 13.55
CA VAL A 164 17.08 22.07 12.26
C VAL A 164 15.63 22.51 12.34
N GLN A 165 15.22 23.41 11.43
CA GLN A 165 13.83 23.85 11.29
C GLN A 165 13.00 22.79 10.56
N MET A 166 13.55 22.26 9.46
CA MET A 166 12.94 21.19 8.68
C MET A 166 13.97 20.43 7.85
N SER A 167 13.63 19.21 7.46
CA SER A 167 14.37 18.45 6.44
C SER A 167 13.41 17.83 5.44
N LEU A 168 13.83 17.80 4.16
CA LEU A 168 13.12 17.15 3.08
C LEU A 168 13.99 16.06 2.48
N HIS A 169 13.50 14.82 2.51
CA HIS A 169 14.20 13.68 1.96
C HIS A 169 13.49 13.18 0.71
N LEU A 170 14.24 12.94 -0.35
CA LEU A 170 13.79 12.26 -1.56
C LEU A 170 14.50 10.92 -1.63
N ILE A 171 13.73 9.85 -1.78
CA ILE A 171 14.25 8.49 -1.70
C ILE A 171 13.81 7.70 -2.91
N GLU A 172 14.78 7.16 -3.65
CA GLU A 172 14.55 6.33 -4.83
C GLU A 172 13.92 4.98 -4.48
N GLU A 173 13.07 4.48 -5.37
CA GLU A 173 12.59 3.10 -5.35
C GLU A 173 13.78 2.12 -5.32
N GLY A 174 13.73 1.10 -4.47
CA GLY A 174 14.82 0.13 -4.31
C GLY A 174 15.85 0.47 -3.23
N SER A 175 15.83 1.70 -2.69
CA SER A 175 16.59 2.03 -1.48
C SER A 175 16.16 1.14 -0.31
N TRP A 176 17.08 0.39 0.28
CA TRP A 176 16.77 -0.50 1.41
C TRP A 176 16.62 0.25 2.75
N THR A 177 16.83 1.56 2.75
CA THR A 177 16.84 2.46 3.91
C THR A 177 15.62 2.32 4.83
N ILE A 178 14.48 1.88 4.30
CA ILE A 178 13.19 1.86 5.03
C ILE A 178 12.65 0.43 5.29
N ASN A 179 13.39 -0.63 4.93
CA ASN A 179 12.90 -2.02 5.03
C ASN A 179 12.60 -2.53 6.47
N LYS A 180 12.82 -1.73 7.53
CA LYS A 180 12.50 -2.07 8.93
C LYS A 180 11.62 -1.03 9.63
N PHE A 181 10.84 -0.28 8.87
CA PHE A 181 10.08 0.86 9.39
C PHE A 181 8.62 0.49 9.74
N GLN A 182 8.17 0.87 10.93
CA GLN A 182 6.78 0.76 11.40
C GLN A 182 6.38 2.07 12.09
N PRO A 183 6.03 3.13 11.33
CA PRO A 183 5.58 4.38 11.94
C PRO A 183 4.28 4.17 12.71
N THR A 184 4.15 4.84 13.85
CA THR A 184 2.82 5.09 14.42
C THR A 184 2.12 6.08 13.50
N ILE A 185 1.18 5.58 12.69
CA ILE A 185 0.36 6.45 11.85
C ILE A 185 -0.62 7.18 12.74
N ILE A 186 -0.58 8.51 12.64
CA ILE A 186 -1.55 9.35 13.32
C ILE A 186 -2.75 9.58 12.40
N LYS A 187 -2.50 9.87 11.11
CA LYS A 187 -3.56 10.25 10.17
C LYS A 187 -3.17 9.99 8.71
N GLU A 188 -4.13 9.51 7.91
CA GLU A 188 -4.04 9.53 6.45
C GLU A 188 -4.52 10.87 5.90
N THR A 189 -3.86 11.37 4.86
CA THR A 189 -4.13 12.68 4.24
C THR A 189 -3.72 12.67 2.76
N SER A 190 -3.61 13.84 2.14
CA SER A 190 -3.13 14.00 0.77
C SER A 190 -2.19 15.18 0.62
N VAL A 191 -1.34 15.13 -0.41
CA VAL A 191 -0.51 16.23 -0.93
C VAL A 191 -0.77 16.30 -2.43
N ASN A 192 -1.33 17.39 -2.96
CA ASN A 192 -1.69 17.50 -4.39
C ASN A 192 -2.52 16.29 -4.88
N ASP A 193 -3.53 15.89 -4.09
CA ASP A 193 -4.37 14.70 -4.30
C ASP A 193 -3.64 13.33 -4.29
N LEU A 194 -2.32 13.31 -4.09
CA LEU A 194 -1.54 12.10 -3.86
C LEU A 194 -1.69 11.65 -2.42
N ARG A 195 -1.86 10.34 -2.21
CA ARG A 195 -2.00 9.76 -0.88
C ARG A 195 -0.77 10.07 -0.03
N ALA A 196 -1.00 10.57 1.18
CA ALA A 196 0.03 10.88 2.15
C ALA A 196 -0.30 10.35 3.54
N ILE A 197 0.73 10.11 4.35
CA ILE A 197 0.59 9.74 5.75
C ILE A 197 1.29 10.75 6.65
N TRP A 198 0.60 11.07 7.75
CA TRP A 198 1.11 11.86 8.85
C TRP A 198 1.45 10.95 10.03
N THR A 199 2.69 11.02 10.48
CA THR A 199 3.22 10.18 11.55
C THR A 199 4.09 10.99 12.49
N VAL A 200 4.28 10.48 13.71
CA VAL A 200 5.26 10.94 14.69
C VAL A 200 6.07 9.74 15.11
N GLY A 201 7.39 9.91 15.27
CA GLY A 201 8.27 8.82 15.64
C GLY A 201 9.74 9.17 15.57
N ASP A 202 10.57 8.21 15.98
CA ASP A 202 12.01 8.23 15.78
C ASP A 202 12.32 7.59 14.42
N TYR A 203 13.14 8.24 13.60
CA TYR A 203 13.37 7.80 12.23
C TYR A 203 14.87 7.71 11.90
N PRO A 204 15.30 6.66 11.17
CA PRO A 204 16.71 6.45 10.89
C PRO A 204 17.21 7.33 9.75
N LEU A 205 18.44 7.83 9.90
CA LEU A 205 19.31 8.24 8.80
C LEU A 205 20.38 7.19 8.62
N VAL A 206 20.57 6.75 7.38
CA VAL A 206 21.57 5.74 7.02
C VAL A 206 22.76 6.46 6.39
N MET A 207 23.97 6.14 6.86
CA MET A 207 25.22 6.74 6.38
C MET A 207 25.93 5.79 5.41
N ARG A 208 26.53 6.35 4.36
CA ARG A 208 27.26 5.64 3.28
C ARG A 208 28.35 4.65 3.73
N ASN A 209 28.85 4.73 4.96
CA ASN A 209 30.08 4.04 5.41
C ASN A 209 29.82 2.87 6.39
N ALA A 210 28.81 2.05 6.12
CA ALA A 210 28.52 0.75 6.77
C ALA A 210 28.09 0.76 8.25
N ASP A 211 28.33 1.83 9.01
CA ASP A 211 27.75 2.00 10.34
C ASP A 211 26.38 2.68 10.23
N ILE A 212 25.31 1.88 10.35
CA ILE A 212 23.95 2.39 10.52
C ILE A 212 23.89 3.05 11.90
N GLN A 213 23.95 4.38 11.96
CA GLN A 213 23.74 5.12 13.21
C GLN A 213 22.38 5.79 13.22
N PHE A 214 21.53 5.35 14.13
CA PHE A 214 20.24 5.99 14.40
C PHE A 214 20.45 7.43 14.83
N THR A 215 20.03 8.34 13.96
CA THR A 215 20.36 9.75 14.03
C THR A 215 19.08 10.49 13.67
N ARG A 216 18.50 11.19 14.64
CA ARG A 216 17.26 11.95 14.49
C ARG A 216 17.62 13.39 14.16
N LEU A 217 17.33 13.85 12.95
CA LEU A 217 17.55 15.26 12.60
C LEU A 217 16.51 16.16 13.25
N ILE A 218 15.28 15.67 13.49
CA ILE A 218 14.22 16.46 14.09
C ILE A 218 13.38 15.59 15.04
N ASN A 219 13.18 16.09 16.26
CA ASN A 219 12.09 15.62 17.11
C ASN A 219 10.79 16.21 16.59
N GLY A 220 9.98 15.44 15.85
CA GLY A 220 8.79 16.06 15.27
C GLY A 220 7.90 15.19 14.42
N ASN A 221 7.08 15.91 13.67
CA ASN A 221 6.08 15.38 12.77
C ASN A 221 6.69 15.07 11.41
N VAL A 222 6.15 14.03 10.76
CA VAL A 222 6.63 13.60 9.45
C VAL A 222 5.46 13.38 8.51
N LEU A 223 5.52 14.06 7.36
CA LEU A 223 4.64 13.86 6.22
C LEU A 223 5.36 13.02 5.17
N ILE A 224 4.75 11.91 4.76
CA ILE A 224 5.31 11.00 3.77
C ILE A 224 4.31 10.83 2.64
N TRP A 225 4.76 11.01 1.40
CA TRP A 225 3.98 10.76 0.20
C TRP A 225 4.89 10.21 -0.90
N GLU A 226 4.30 9.71 -1.97
CA GLU A 226 5.03 9.23 -3.13
C GLU A 226 4.57 10.00 -4.37
N GLU A 227 5.53 10.42 -5.19
CA GLU A 227 5.28 10.98 -6.51
C GLU A 227 6.36 10.48 -7.46
N ASN A 228 5.97 9.99 -8.64
CA ASN A 228 6.90 9.50 -9.68
C ASN A 228 7.92 8.46 -9.16
N LYS A 229 7.48 7.51 -8.31
CA LYS A 229 8.32 6.47 -7.68
C LYS A 229 9.40 7.01 -6.73
N ILE A 230 9.36 8.30 -6.41
CA ILE A 230 10.21 8.92 -5.40
C ILE A 230 9.37 9.04 -4.14
N THR A 231 9.88 8.49 -3.04
CA THR A 231 9.28 8.70 -1.72
C THR A 231 9.77 10.03 -1.18
N TYR A 232 8.83 10.92 -0.90
CA TYR A 232 9.09 12.19 -0.24
C TYR A 232 8.82 12.07 1.24
N ARG A 233 9.68 12.69 2.03
CA ARG A 233 9.57 12.70 3.48
C ARG A 233 9.96 14.07 4.01
N LEU A 234 8.98 14.80 4.51
CA LEU A 234 9.15 16.10 5.14
C LEU A 234 9.12 15.93 6.66
N GLU A 235 10.23 16.23 7.33
CA GLU A 235 10.30 16.31 8.78
C GLU A 235 10.25 17.77 9.24
N THR A 236 9.43 18.06 10.25
CA THR A 236 9.30 19.41 10.79
C THR A 236 8.68 19.42 12.19
N ALA A 237 8.89 20.51 12.92
CA ALA A 237 8.14 20.81 14.15
C ALA A 237 6.75 21.44 13.87
N LEU A 238 6.47 21.84 12.63
CA LEU A 238 5.20 22.43 12.22
C LEU A 238 4.06 21.42 12.24
N ASP A 239 2.83 21.91 12.33
CA ASP A 239 1.64 21.06 12.28
C ASP A 239 1.36 20.50 10.87
N LEU A 240 0.36 19.62 10.79
CA LEU A 240 -0.02 18.95 9.54
C LEU A 240 -0.41 19.94 8.42
N THR A 241 -1.11 21.02 8.75
CA THR A 241 -1.62 21.97 7.75
C THR A 241 -0.46 22.68 7.07
N GLU A 242 0.50 23.14 7.88
CA GLU A 242 1.70 23.81 7.38
C GLU A 242 2.62 22.83 6.62
N ALA A 243 2.77 21.60 7.12
CA ALA A 243 3.54 20.57 6.43
C ALA A 243 2.95 20.23 5.04
N ILE A 244 1.62 20.10 4.93
CA ILE A 244 0.96 19.90 3.63
C ILE A 244 1.22 21.10 2.71
N ARG A 245 1.08 22.33 3.21
CA ARG A 245 1.30 23.52 2.38
C ARG A 245 2.73 23.60 1.83
N ILE A 246 3.73 23.26 2.65
CA ILE A 246 5.13 23.17 2.20
C ILE A 246 5.26 22.10 1.12
N ALA A 247 4.71 20.91 1.35
CA ALA A 247 4.78 19.79 0.40
C ALA A 247 4.08 20.08 -0.94
N GLU A 248 2.92 20.73 -0.91
CA GLU A 248 2.17 21.13 -2.11
C GLU A 248 2.87 22.25 -2.89
N SER A 249 3.74 23.02 -2.23
CA SER A 249 4.50 24.11 -2.84
C SER A 249 5.75 23.66 -3.61
N LEU A 250 6.06 22.36 -3.61
CA LEU A 250 7.26 21.86 -4.28
C LEU A 250 7.23 22.15 -5.77
N GLN A 251 8.31 22.76 -6.26
CA GLN A 251 8.50 23.08 -7.67
C GLN A 251 9.87 22.61 -8.11
N ALA A 252 9.92 21.88 -9.21
CA ALA A 252 11.17 21.53 -9.88
C ALA A 252 11.85 22.81 -10.38
N LYS A 253 13.09 23.05 -9.96
CA LYS A 253 13.90 24.05 -10.66
C LYS A 253 14.30 23.50 -12.02
N PRO A 254 14.09 24.24 -13.12
CA PRO A 254 14.56 23.81 -14.43
C PRO A 254 16.08 23.66 -14.41
N THR A 255 16.58 22.60 -15.05
CA THR A 255 18.02 22.42 -15.31
C THR A 255 18.52 23.61 -16.14
N PRO A 256 19.64 24.26 -15.75
CA PRO A 256 20.24 25.32 -16.56
C PRO A 256 20.68 24.83 -17.94
#